data_AF-A0A1F4PZX1-F1
#
_entry.id   AF-A0A1F4PZX1-F1
#
_cell.length_a   1.000
_cell.length_b   1.000
_cell.length_c   1.000
_cell.angle_alpha   90.00
_cell.angle_beta   90.00
_cell.angle_gamma   90.00
#
_symmetry.space_group_name_H-M   'P 1'
#
loop_
_entity.id
_entity.type
_entity.pdbx_description
1 polymer ?
#
loop_
_entity_poly.entity_id
_entity_poly.type
_entity_poly.pdbx_seq_one_letter_code
_entity_poly.pdbx_strand_id
1 'polypeptide(L)'
;MPNVDVFEENIAGRIHPSLSAREMAEHFVTAALEAEYGKAFTMSPGFAKMVSTLAEMIVTNPDLRRQALSVASALIKKNRGNQRNRT
;
A
#
# COMPACT_ATOMS: atom_id res chain seq x y z
N MET A 1 7.14 9.26 -13.21
CA MET A 1 5.77 8.83 -12.86
C MET A 1 5.91 7.44 -12.26
N PRO A 2 5.36 7.18 -11.07
CA PRO A 2 5.48 5.87 -10.45
C PRO A 2 4.91 4.80 -11.37
N ASN A 3 5.59 3.65 -11.43
CA ASN A 3 5.10 2.53 -12.22
C ASN A 3 3.87 1.92 -11.52
N VAL A 4 2.68 2.32 -11.99
CA VAL A 4 1.39 1.95 -11.39
C VAL A 4 1.20 0.44 -11.40
N ASP A 5 1.67 -0.25 -12.44
CA ASP A 5 1.55 -1.71 -12.54
C ASP A 5 2.38 -2.41 -11.45
N VAL A 6 3.62 -1.95 -11.22
CA VAL A 6 4.50 -2.47 -10.16
C VAL A 6 3.91 -2.16 -8.77
N PHE A 7 3.31 -0.99 -8.59
CA PHE A 7 2.62 -0.64 -7.35
C PHE A 7 1.43 -1.58 -7.09
N GLU A 8 0.57 -1.79 -8.08
CA GLU A 8 -0.58 -2.68 -7.97
C GLU A 8 -0.16 -4.13 -7.69
N GLU A 9 0.87 -4.63 -8.37
CA GLU A 9 1.42 -5.97 -8.17
C GLU A 9 1.96 -6.15 -6.75
N ASN A 10 2.75 -5.20 -6.26
CA ASN A 10 3.33 -5.23 -4.91
C ASN A 10 2.25 -5.20 -3.81
N ILE A 11 1.11 -4.56 -4.07
CA ILE A 11 0.02 -4.42 -3.12
C ILE A 11 -0.98 -5.56 -3.15
N ALA A 12 -1.27 -6.11 -4.33
CA ALA A 12 -2.31 -7.12 -4.51
C ALA A 12 -2.09 -8.34 -3.60
N GLY A 13 -0.84 -8.72 -3.33
CA GLY A 13 -0.50 -9.83 -2.43
C GLY A 13 -0.41 -9.47 -0.95
N ARG A 14 -0.45 -8.18 -0.58
CA ARG A 14 -0.18 -7.70 0.78
C ARG A 14 -1.39 -7.08 1.47
N ILE A 15 -2.36 -6.54 0.73
CA ILE A 15 -3.54 -5.89 1.34
C ILE A 15 -4.67 -6.90 1.60
N HIS A 16 -5.04 -7.03 2.88
CA HIS A 16 -6.16 -7.84 3.35
C HIS A 16 -7.05 -7.09 4.34
N PRO A 17 -8.35 -7.44 4.43
CA PRO A 17 -9.29 -6.75 5.33
C PRO A 17 -8.97 -6.90 6.82
N SER A 18 -8.13 -7.86 7.20
CA SER A 18 -7.71 -8.10 8.59
C SER A 18 -6.61 -7.15 9.06
N LEU A 19 -6.00 -6.38 8.15
CA LEU A 19 -4.96 -5.41 8.51
C LEU A 19 -5.57 -4.19 9.20
N SER A 20 -4.84 -3.62 10.15
CA SER A 20 -5.16 -2.32 10.72
C SER A 20 -4.96 -1.20 9.68
N ALA A 21 -5.58 -0.04 9.91
CA ALA A 21 -5.40 1.14 9.07
C ALA A 21 -3.92 1.56 8.96
N ARG A 22 -3.15 1.37 10.04
CA ARG A 22 -1.71 1.66 10.08
C ARG A 22 -0.93 0.69 9.19
N GLU A 23 -1.13 -0.61 9.36
CA GLU A 23 -0.44 -1.62 8.54
C GLU A 23 -0.76 -1.47 7.06
N MET A 24 -2.03 -1.18 6.72
CA MET A 24 -2.40 -0.86 5.34
C MET A 24 -1.64 0.35 4.81
N ALA A 25 -1.56 1.43 5.59
CA ALA A 25 -0.81 2.63 5.19
C ALA A 25 0.69 2.34 5.02
N GLU A 26 1.30 1.53 5.89
CA GLU A 26 2.70 1.12 5.78
C GLU A 26 2.94 0.31 4.49
N HIS A 27 2.03 -0.60 4.14
CA HIS A 27 2.11 -1.34 2.88
C HIS A 27 1.91 -0.44 1.65
N PHE A 28 1.01 0.54 1.70
CA PHE A 28 0.85 1.53 0.63
C PHE A 28 2.13 2.33 0.40
N VAL A 29 2.70 2.88 1.47
CA VAL A 29 3.91 3.69 1.41
C VAL A 29 5.08 2.84 0.91
N THR A 30 5.24 1.61 1.43
CA THR A 30 6.30 0.70 1.01
C THR A 30 6.21 0.40 -0.49
N ALA A 31 5.02 0.01 -0.97
CA ALA A 31 4.84 -0.32 -2.38
C ALA A 31 5.03 0.89 -3.30
N ALA A 32 4.61 2.08 -2.87
CA ALA A 32 4.83 3.32 -3.64
C ALA A 32 6.32 3.66 -3.76
N LEU A 33 7.07 3.53 -2.66
CA LEU A 33 8.51 3.75 -2.66
C LEU A 33 9.26 2.66 -3.44
N GLU A 34 8.84 1.40 -3.35
CA GLU A 34 9.38 0.29 -4.16
C GLU A 34 9.12 0.52 -5.66
N ALA A 35 7.95 1.05 -6.04
CA ALA A 35 7.60 1.31 -7.44
C ALA A 35 8.35 2.51 -8.03
N GLU A 36 8.68 3.52 -7.23
CA GLU A 36 9.42 4.71 -7.67
C GLU A 36 10.94 4.50 -7.67
N TYR A 37 11.48 3.89 -6.61
CA TYR A 37 12.92 3.81 -6.36
C TYR A 37 13.49 2.39 -6.47
N GLY A 38 12.64 1.39 -6.69
CA GLY A 38 13.03 -0.01 -6.76
C GLY A 38 13.20 -0.66 -5.38
N LYS A 39 13.22 -2.00 -5.38
CA LYS A 39 13.29 -2.81 -4.15
C LYS A 39 14.54 -2.56 -3.31
N ALA A 40 15.67 -2.19 -3.94
CA ALA A 40 16.92 -1.89 -3.24
C ALA A 40 16.79 -0.71 -2.26
N PHE A 41 15.87 0.22 -2.54
CA PHE A 41 15.61 1.37 -1.68
C PHE A 41 15.09 0.97 -0.29
N THR A 42 14.39 -0.17 -0.19
CA THR A 42 13.88 -0.69 1.09
C THR A 42 14.99 -1.09 2.08
N MET A 43 16.20 -1.34 1.57
CA MET A 43 17.36 -1.71 2.38
C MET A 43 18.11 -0.48 2.92
N SER A 44 17.68 0.74 2.56
CA SER A 44 18.34 1.95 3.01
C SER A 44 18.19 2.17 4.52
N PRO A 45 19.25 2.64 5.21
CA PRO A 45 19.14 3.02 6.61
C PRO A 45 18.05 4.09 6.79
N GLY A 46 17.12 3.84 7.71
CA GLY A 46 16.02 4.76 8.00
C GLY A 46 14.75 4.56 7.16
N PHE A 47 14.74 3.63 6.20
CA PHE A 47 13.56 3.29 5.41
C PHE A 47 12.34 2.96 6.30
N ALA A 48 12.52 2.06 7.28
CA ALA A 48 11.44 1.66 8.19
C ALA A 48 10.87 2.85 8.98
N LYS A 49 11.73 3.78 9.44
CA LYS A 49 11.30 4.99 10.16
C LYS A 49 10.53 5.94 9.25
N MET A 50 10.97 6.08 8.00
CA MET A 50 10.29 6.88 6.98
C MET A 50 8.91 6.33 6.69
N VAL A 51 8.79 5.02 6.42
CA VAL A 51 7.51 4.33 6.19
C VAL A 51 6.57 4.53 7.37
N SER A 52 7.04 4.28 8.59
CA SER A 52 6.24 4.45 9.81
C SER A 52 5.75 5.89 9.99
N THR A 53 6.60 6.89 9.71
CA THR A 53 6.24 8.32 9.81
C THR A 53 5.18 8.71 8.77
N LEU A 54 5.35 8.26 7.53
CA LEU A 54 4.39 8.54 6.45
C LEU A 54 3.05 7.83 6.70
N ALA A 55 3.08 6.59 7.20
CA ALA A 55 1.88 5.86 7.59
C ALA A 55 1.14 6.57 8.73
N GLU A 56 1.85 7.05 9.74
CA GLU A 56 1.29 7.86 10.84
C GLU A 56 0.58 9.11 10.28
N MET A 57 1.21 9.84 9.35
CA MET A 57 0.58 11.01 8.71
C MET A 57 -0.69 10.66 7.93
N ILE A 58 -0.69 9.53 7.21
CA ILE A 58 -1.87 9.07 6.46
C ILE A 58 -3.02 8.75 7.40
N VAL A 59 -2.76 8.09 8.53
CA VAL A 59 -3.81 7.67 9.47
C VAL A 59 -4.34 8.85 10.29
N THR A 60 -3.47 9.79 10.65
CA THR A 60 -3.82 10.97 11.46
C THR A 60 -4.48 12.08 10.65
N ASN A 61 -4.19 12.21 9.36
CA ASN A 61 -4.85 13.16 8.47
C ASN A 61 -6.17 12.57 7.90
N PRO A 62 -7.35 13.14 8.20
CA PRO A 62 -8.64 12.59 7.77
C PRO A 62 -8.84 12.46 6.26
N ASP A 63 -8.22 13.34 5.47
CA ASP A 63 -8.38 13.36 4.01
C ASP A 63 -7.48 12.32 3.36
N LEU A 64 -6.21 12.24 3.79
CA LEU A 64 -5.29 11.20 3.34
C LEU A 64 -5.81 9.81 3.74
N ARG A 65 -6.37 9.67 4.95
CA ARG A 65 -7.00 8.43 5.39
C ARG A 65 -8.15 8.02 4.48
N ARG A 66 -9.03 8.96 4.10
CA ARG A 66 -10.14 8.68 3.18
C ARG A 66 -9.64 8.23 1.80
N GLN A 67 -8.62 8.89 1.27
CA GLN A 67 -8.03 8.51 -0.01
C GLN A 67 -7.41 7.11 0.05
N ALA A 68 -6.62 6.82 1.08
CA ALA A 68 -6.00 5.50 1.28
C ALA A 68 -7.05 4.39 1.43
N LEU A 69 -8.13 4.63 2.19
CA LEU A 69 -9.23 3.67 2.34
C LEU A 69 -10.00 3.45 1.03
N SER A 70 -10.17 4.48 0.22
CA SER A 70 -10.80 4.36 -1.11
C SER A 70 -9.99 3.45 -2.03
N VAL A 71 -8.66 3.66 -2.09
CA VAL A 71 -7.73 2.84 -2.85
C VAL A 71 -7.72 1.39 -2.32
N ALA A 72 -7.63 1.21 -1.00
CA ALA A 72 -7.71 -0.12 -0.37
C ALA A 72 -9.01 -0.86 -0.72
N SER A 73 -10.15 -0.17 -0.65
CA SER A 73 -11.45 -0.75 -0.99
C SER A 73 -11.51 -1.20 -2.46
N ALA A 74 -10.99 -0.39 -3.39
CA ALA A 74 -10.93 -0.73 -4.80
C ALA A 74 -10.07 -1.98 -5.05
N LEU A 75 -8.90 -2.06 -4.41
CA LEU A 75 -7.97 -3.18 -4.57
C LEU A 75 -8.50 -4.47 -3.94
N ILE A 76 -9.09 -4.41 -2.75
CA ILE A 76 -9.73 -5.58 -2.12
C ILE A 76 -10.85 -6.13 -3.00
N LYS A 77 -11.67 -5.26 -3.60
CA LYS A 77 -12.73 -5.66 -4.54
C LYS A 77 -12.15 -6.32 -5.80
N LYS A 78 -11.09 -5.74 -6.38
CA LYS A 78 -10.37 -6.30 -7.54
C LYS A 78 -9.83 -7.70 -7.24
N ASN A 79 -9.18 -7.88 -6.09
CA ASN A 79 -8.65 -9.17 -5.66
C ASN A 79 -9.74 -10.23 -5.43
N ARG A 80 -10.86 -9.86 -4.80
CA ARG A 80 -12.00 -10.78 -4.64
C ARG A 80 -12.64 -11.17 -5.98
N GLY A 81 -12.74 -10.23 -6.92
CA GLY A 81 -13.23 -10.49 -8.28
C GLY A 81 -12.33 -11.47 -9.05
N ASN A 82 -11.01 -11.30 -8.96
CA ASN A 82 -10.04 -12.19 -9.59
C ASN A 82 -10.02 -13.60 -8.97
N GLN A 83 -10.27 -13.75 -7.67
CA GLN A 83 -10.38 -15.06 -7.02
C GLN A 83 -11.65 -15.80 -7.45
N ARG A 84 -12.76 -15.09 -7.67
CA ARG A 84 -14.06 -15.67 -8.05
C ARG A 84 -14.12 -16.14 -9.51
N ASN A 85 -13.29 -15.59 -10.40
CA ASN A 85 -13.18 -16.00 -11.81
C ASN A 85 -12.18 -17.15 -12.05
N ARG A 86 -11.54 -17.69 -11.00
CA ARG A 86 -10.57 -18.80 -11.09
C ARG A 86 -11.09 -20.12 -10.51
N THR A 87 -12.35 -20.16 -10.10
CA THR A 87 -13.11 -21.35 -9.68
C THR A 87 -14.25 -21.59 -10.65
#